data_AF-A0A975IS43-F1
#
_entry.id   AF-A0A975IS43-F1
#
_cell.length_a   1.000
_cell.length_b   1.000
_cell.length_c   1.000
_cell.angle_alpha   90.00
_cell.angle_beta   90.00
_cell.angle_gamma   90.00
#
_symmetry.space_group_name_H-M   'P 1'
#
loop_
_entity.id
_entity.type
_entity.pdbx_description
1 polymer ?
#
loop_
_entity_poly.entity_id
_entity_poly.type
_entity_poly.pdbx_seq_one_letter_code
_entity_poly.pdbx_strand_id
1 'polypeptide(L)'
;MTTTTTTTTKQPERYSDAELLEFKELIENKIKNAEKQLNIYIDAYKNGSANDTEDTAPTFKSFDDGSNTLSKEANSQLAIRQEKFIRDLKNALVRIENKSYGICRVTGKLIQKERLKLVPHATLSIEAKNRQN
;
A
#
# COMPACT_ATOMS: atom_id res chain seq x y z
N MET A 1 24.61 31.42 38.26
CA MET A 1 25.23 30.70 37.12
C MET A 1 24.42 29.44 36.84
N THR A 2 23.47 29.48 35.91
CA THR A 2 22.80 28.27 35.41
C THR A 2 22.57 28.46 33.92
N THR A 3 23.55 28.05 33.13
CA THR A 3 23.46 27.92 31.68
C THR A 3 22.59 26.71 31.37
N THR A 4 21.32 26.94 31.03
CA THR A 4 20.48 25.92 30.42
C THR A 4 20.92 25.79 28.96
N THR A 5 21.84 24.85 28.71
CA THR A 5 22.28 24.48 27.36
C THR A 5 21.09 23.83 26.65
N THR A 6 20.33 24.60 25.88
CA THR A 6 19.35 24.07 24.94
C THR A 6 20.12 23.42 23.80
N THR A 7 20.38 22.12 23.92
CA THR A 7 20.95 21.31 22.85
C THR A 7 19.91 21.20 21.74
N THR A 8 19.94 22.15 20.79
CA THR A 8 19.17 22.09 19.55
C THR A 8 19.71 20.92 18.72
N THR A 9 19.17 19.73 18.95
CA THR A 9 19.39 18.56 18.11
C THR A 9 18.78 18.83 16.75
N LYS A 10 19.60 19.27 15.79
CA LYS A 10 19.24 19.31 14.37
C LYS A 10 18.73 17.93 13.96
N GLN A 11 17.40 17.79 13.82
CA GLN A 11 16.83 16.57 13.28
C GLN A 11 17.33 16.42 11.84
N PRO A 12 17.81 15.23 11.44
CA PRO A 12 18.27 15.01 10.08
C PRO A 12 17.13 15.26 9.10
N GLU A 13 17.36 16.12 8.11
CA GLU A 13 16.36 16.48 7.09
C GLU A 13 16.04 15.31 6.14
N ARG A 14 16.87 14.27 6.13
CA ARG A 14 16.72 13.07 5.30
C ARG A 14 17.24 11.81 5.99
N TYR A 15 16.77 10.66 5.53
CA TYR A 15 17.33 9.36 5.89
C TYR A 15 18.73 9.15 5.29
N SER A 16 19.55 8.34 5.97
CA SER A 16 20.86 7.94 5.43
C SER A 16 20.70 6.92 4.31
N ASP A 17 21.68 6.81 3.43
CA ASP A 17 21.65 5.88 2.30
C ASP A 17 21.50 4.42 2.75
N ALA A 18 22.04 4.06 3.93
CA ALA A 18 21.88 2.73 4.53
C ALA A 18 20.41 2.44 4.90
N GLU A 19 19.73 3.40 5.53
CA GLU A 19 18.32 3.24 5.90
C GLU A 19 17.40 3.24 4.68
N LEU A 20 17.73 4.06 3.68
CA LEU A 20 17.02 4.07 2.40
C LEU A 20 17.10 2.71 1.70
N LEU A 21 18.23 2.01 1.82
CA LEU A 21 18.40 0.66 1.28
C LEU A 21 17.49 -0.35 2.00
N GLU A 22 17.44 -0.32 3.34
CA GLU A 22 16.53 -1.18 4.11
C GLU A 22 15.06 -0.95 3.70
N PHE A 23 14.65 0.32 3.52
CA PHE A 23 13.30 0.64 3.05
C PHE A 23 13.05 0.18 1.61
N LYS A 24 14.07 0.25 0.74
CA LYS A 24 13.98 -0.23 -0.64
C LYS A 24 13.66 -1.73 -0.67
N GLU A 25 14.44 -2.55 0.03
CA GLU A 25 14.24 -4.00 0.08
C GLU A 25 12.86 -4.36 0.66
N LEU A 26 12.44 -3.65 1.72
CA LEU A 26 11.12 -3.83 2.32
C LEU A 26 9.98 -3.52 1.32
N ILE A 27 10.12 -2.44 0.55
CA ILE A 27 9.13 -2.04 -0.46
C ILE A 27 9.10 -3.04 -1.60
N GLU A 28 10.24 -3.47 -2.12
CA GLU A 28 10.32 -4.46 -3.20
C GLU A 28 9.65 -5.79 -2.79
N ASN A 29 9.88 -6.26 -1.57
CA ASN A 29 9.22 -7.45 -1.04
C ASN A 29 7.70 -7.25 -0.93
N LYS A 30 7.24 -6.09 -0.46
CA LYS A 30 5.81 -5.76 -0.42
C LYS A 30 5.19 -5.67 -1.82
N ILE A 31 5.90 -5.14 -2.83
CA ILE A 31 5.42 -5.13 -4.22
C ILE A 31 5.22 -6.55 -4.72
N LYS A 32 6.21 -7.45 -4.55
CA LYS A 32 6.10 -8.85 -4.96
C LYS A 32 4.89 -9.55 -4.32
N ASN A 33 4.70 -9.37 -3.01
CA ASN A 33 3.53 -9.91 -2.33
C ASN A 33 2.22 -9.29 -2.83
N ALA A 34 2.22 -7.99 -3.09
CA ALA A 34 1.05 -7.28 -3.57
C ALA A 34 0.65 -7.71 -4.99
N GLU A 35 1.61 -7.94 -5.88
CA GLU A 35 1.41 -8.45 -7.24
C GLU A 35 0.89 -9.90 -7.21
N LYS A 36 1.41 -10.74 -6.30
CA LYS A 36 0.88 -12.10 -6.09
C LYS A 36 -0.59 -12.07 -5.66
N GLN A 37 -0.96 -11.19 -4.72
CA GLN A 37 -2.34 -11.03 -4.27
C GLN A 37 -3.25 -10.51 -5.40
N LEU A 38 -2.77 -9.55 -6.20
CA LEU A 38 -3.52 -9.04 -7.34
C LEU A 38 -3.82 -10.15 -8.36
N ASN A 39 -2.83 -11.00 -8.67
CA ASN A 39 -3.04 -12.14 -9.57
C ASN A 39 -4.10 -13.11 -9.04
N ILE A 40 -4.15 -13.36 -7.72
CA ILE A 40 -5.21 -14.20 -7.13
C ILE A 40 -6.60 -13.57 -7.36
N TYR A 41 -6.75 -12.25 -7.18
CA TYR A 41 -8.02 -11.58 -7.45
C TYR A 41 -8.41 -11.62 -8.93
N ILE A 42 -7.43 -11.46 -9.83
CA ILE A 42 -7.65 -11.56 -11.28
C ILE A 42 -8.01 -12.98 -11.69
N ASP A 43 -7.34 -13.99 -11.13
CA ASP A 43 -7.62 -15.39 -11.40
C ASP A 43 -8.98 -15.80 -10.83
N ALA A 44 -9.38 -15.31 -9.65
CA ALA A 44 -10.73 -15.51 -9.13
C ALA A 44 -11.81 -14.90 -10.04
N TYR A 45 -11.52 -13.77 -10.68
CA TYR A 45 -12.40 -13.16 -11.67
C TYR A 45 -12.47 -13.99 -12.97
N LYS A 46 -11.33 -14.47 -13.48
CA LYS A 46 -11.24 -15.27 -14.72
C LYS A 46 -11.77 -16.70 -14.56
N ASN A 47 -11.47 -17.34 -13.44
CA ASN A 47 -11.81 -18.73 -13.15
C ASN A 47 -13.11 -18.89 -12.34
N GLY A 48 -13.74 -17.80 -11.89
CA GLY A 48 -15.12 -17.79 -11.39
C GLY A 48 -16.18 -18.14 -12.45
N SER A 49 -15.75 -18.69 -13.59
CA SER A 49 -16.56 -19.28 -14.65
C SER A 49 -16.06 -20.68 -15.06
N ALA A 50 -15.02 -21.22 -14.40
CA ALA A 50 -14.28 -22.41 -14.85
C ALA A 50 -14.17 -23.47 -13.74
N ASN A 51 -15.28 -23.77 -13.06
CA ASN A 51 -15.68 -25.10 -12.58
C ASN A 51 -16.92 -24.95 -11.68
N ASP A 52 -18.11 -25.30 -12.18
CA ASP A 52 -18.85 -26.42 -11.61
C ASP A 52 -20.02 -26.87 -12.52
N THR A 53 -20.00 -28.15 -12.87
CA THR A 53 -21.07 -29.01 -13.42
C THR A 53 -21.72 -28.69 -14.78
N GLU A 54 -21.21 -29.39 -15.80
CA GLU A 54 -21.88 -29.77 -17.05
C GLU A 54 -23.05 -30.77 -16.82
N ASP A 55 -23.49 -31.04 -15.58
CA ASP A 55 -24.48 -32.09 -15.33
C ASP A 55 -25.33 -31.77 -14.09
N THR A 56 -26.53 -31.20 -14.31
CA THR A 56 -27.79 -31.47 -13.57
C THR A 56 -28.86 -30.44 -13.96
N ALA A 57 -29.87 -30.93 -14.70
CA ALA A 57 -31.24 -30.44 -14.91
C ALA A 57 -31.58 -28.91 -15.00
N PRO A 58 -32.34 -28.48 -16.03
CA PRO A 58 -32.72 -27.08 -16.24
C PRO A 58 -33.92 -26.69 -15.36
N THR A 59 -33.71 -26.18 -14.14
CA THR A 59 -34.88 -25.64 -13.40
C THR A 59 -34.69 -24.43 -12.49
N PHE A 60 -33.47 -23.93 -12.21
CA PHE A 60 -33.35 -22.77 -11.30
C PHE A 60 -32.02 -22.00 -11.43
N LYS A 61 -31.77 -21.35 -12.58
CA LYS A 61 -30.54 -20.54 -12.80
C LYS A 61 -30.66 -19.04 -12.46
N SER A 62 -31.83 -18.55 -12.00
CA SER A 62 -32.06 -17.11 -11.88
C SER A 62 -31.82 -16.49 -10.50
N PHE A 63 -31.54 -17.27 -9.45
CA PHE A 63 -31.25 -16.74 -8.10
C PHE A 63 -29.75 -16.70 -7.76
N ASP A 64 -28.93 -17.52 -8.40
CA ASP A 64 -27.47 -17.61 -8.15
C ASP A 64 -26.65 -16.54 -8.93
N ASP A 65 -27.26 -15.89 -9.93
CA ASP A 65 -26.60 -14.84 -10.71
C ASP A 65 -26.38 -13.55 -9.89
N GLY A 66 -27.23 -13.29 -8.89
CA GLY A 66 -27.10 -12.13 -7.99
C GLY A 66 -25.96 -12.25 -6.97
N SER A 67 -25.66 -13.46 -6.47
CA SER A 67 -24.57 -13.70 -5.53
C SER A 67 -23.21 -13.69 -6.22
N ASN A 68 -23.13 -14.24 -7.44
CA ASN A 68 -21.93 -14.25 -8.26
C ASN A 68 -21.56 -12.86 -8.78
N THR A 69 -22.53 -12.02 -9.16
CA THR A 69 -22.27 -10.63 -9.57
C THR A 69 -21.75 -9.77 -8.43
N LEU A 70 -22.34 -9.86 -7.23
CA LEU A 70 -21.88 -9.13 -6.04
C LEU A 70 -20.45 -9.53 -5.64
N SER A 71 -20.12 -10.83 -5.70
CA SER A 71 -18.78 -11.34 -5.35
C SER A 71 -17.72 -10.89 -6.37
N LYS A 72 -18.07 -10.86 -7.66
CA LYS A 72 -17.19 -10.34 -8.72
C LYS A 72 -16.94 -8.84 -8.55
N GLU A 73 -17.97 -8.05 -8.27
CA GLU A 73 -17.83 -6.60 -8.08
C GLU A 73 -16.97 -6.27 -6.84
N ALA A 74 -17.17 -6.98 -5.73
CA ALA A 74 -16.33 -6.85 -4.54
C ALA A 74 -14.86 -7.16 -4.83
N ASN A 75 -14.58 -8.25 -5.56
CA ASN A 75 -13.23 -8.62 -5.97
C ASN A 75 -12.60 -7.60 -6.93
N SER A 76 -13.38 -7.04 -7.87
CA SER A 76 -12.92 -5.95 -8.75
C SER A 76 -12.52 -4.71 -7.95
N GLN A 77 -13.31 -4.31 -6.95
CA GLN A 77 -12.96 -3.19 -6.08
C GLN A 77 -11.67 -3.46 -5.28
N LEU A 78 -11.49 -4.69 -4.77
CA LEU A 78 -10.27 -5.10 -4.08
C LEU A 78 -9.05 -5.07 -5.01
N ALA A 79 -9.19 -5.56 -6.25
CA ALA A 79 -8.13 -5.51 -7.26
C ALA A 79 -7.71 -4.07 -7.58
N ILE A 80 -8.67 -3.16 -7.80
CA ILE A 80 -8.39 -1.73 -8.06
C ILE A 80 -7.62 -1.09 -6.89
N ARG A 81 -8.00 -1.40 -5.64
CA ARG A 81 -7.28 -0.92 -4.46
C ARG A 81 -5.86 -1.48 -4.40
N GLN A 82 -5.69 -2.74 -4.76
CA GLN A 82 -4.39 -3.41 -4.79
C GLN A 82 -3.47 -2.84 -5.87
N GLU A 83 -3.98 -2.56 -7.07
CA GLU A 83 -3.25 -1.88 -8.13
C GLU A 83 -2.79 -0.48 -7.70
N LYS A 84 -3.69 0.29 -7.07
CA LYS A 84 -3.33 1.60 -6.52
C LYS A 84 -2.22 1.48 -5.46
N PHE A 85 -2.31 0.48 -4.58
CA PHE A 85 -1.28 0.22 -3.57
C PHE A 85 0.08 -0.12 -4.21
N ILE A 86 0.12 -0.96 -5.26
CA ILE A 86 1.34 -1.27 -6.00
C ILE A 86 1.92 0.00 -6.64
N ARG A 87 1.09 0.84 -7.26
CA ARG A 87 1.51 2.12 -7.83
C ARG A 87 2.13 3.04 -6.77
N ASP A 88 1.52 3.12 -5.60
CA ASP A 88 2.01 3.93 -4.50
C ASP A 88 3.35 3.42 -3.94
N LEU A 89 3.55 2.09 -3.89
CA LEU A 89 4.85 1.49 -3.55
C LEU A 89 5.92 1.77 -4.61
N LYS A 90 5.59 1.68 -5.91
CA LYS A 90 6.50 2.04 -7.00
C LYS A 90 6.91 3.52 -6.94
N ASN A 91 5.96 4.41 -6.63
CA ASN A 91 6.26 5.82 -6.38
C ASN A 91 7.17 6.03 -5.16
N ALA A 92 7.03 5.20 -4.12
CA ALA A 92 7.91 5.25 -2.96
C ALA A 92 9.36 4.86 -3.32
N LEU A 93 9.57 3.87 -4.19
CA LEU A 93 10.90 3.52 -4.73
C LEU A 93 11.54 4.70 -5.46
N VAL A 94 10.79 5.38 -6.33
CA VAL A 94 11.29 6.57 -7.05
C VAL A 94 11.71 7.67 -6.05
N ARG A 95 11.01 7.85 -4.93
CA ARG A 95 11.39 8.82 -3.90
C ARG A 95 12.64 8.41 -3.13
N ILE A 96 12.87 7.12 -2.96
CA ILE A 96 14.09 6.60 -2.36
C ILE A 96 15.29 6.92 -3.25
N GLU A 97 15.17 6.70 -4.56
CA GLU A 97 16.21 7.04 -5.55
C GLU A 97 16.51 8.55 -5.56
N ASN A 98 15.48 9.37 -5.46
CA ASN A 98 15.60 10.83 -5.35
C ASN A 98 16.03 11.32 -3.95
N LYS A 99 16.27 10.41 -2.99
CA LYS A 99 16.63 10.72 -1.59
C LYS A 99 15.63 11.64 -0.86
N SER A 100 14.38 11.69 -1.34
CA SER A 100 13.29 12.49 -0.76
C SER A 100 12.30 11.63 0.04
N TYR A 101 12.60 10.35 0.22
CA TYR A 101 11.75 9.41 0.94
C TYR A 101 11.66 9.76 2.42
N GLY A 102 10.45 9.64 2.98
CA GLY A 102 10.19 9.91 4.39
C GLY A 102 10.08 11.38 4.77
N ILE A 103 10.10 12.30 3.81
CA ILE A 103 9.82 13.73 4.05
C ILE A 103 8.32 13.97 3.86
N CYS A 104 7.66 14.57 4.84
CA CYS A 104 6.24 14.89 4.72
C CYS A 104 6.01 15.99 3.69
N ARG A 105 5.11 15.75 2.74
CA ARG A 105 4.77 16.71 1.66
C ARG A 105 4.19 18.03 2.18
N VAL A 106 3.52 18.01 3.34
CA VAL A 106 2.85 19.19 3.92
C VAL A 106 3.75 19.91 4.92
N THR A 107 4.32 19.17 5.87
CA THR A 107 5.07 19.77 6.97
C THR A 107 6.56 19.90 6.70
N GLY A 108 7.09 19.25 5.65
CA GLY A 108 8.53 19.18 5.39
C GLY A 108 9.33 18.42 6.46
N LYS A 109 8.67 17.88 7.49
CA LYS A 109 9.30 17.15 8.59
C LYS A 109 9.56 15.69 8.19
N LEU A 110 10.59 15.10 8.79
CA LEU A 110 10.88 13.67 8.67
C LEU A 110 9.77 12.84 9.35
N ILE A 111 9.16 11.93 8.60
CA ILE A 111 8.18 10.95 9.08
C ILE A 111 8.94 9.88 9.84
N GLN A 112 8.50 9.51 11.05
CA GLN A 112 9.17 8.51 11.89
C GLN A 112 9.41 7.16 11.17
N LYS A 113 10.57 6.54 11.42
CA LYS A 113 10.99 5.26 10.81
C LYS A 113 9.98 4.15 11.04
N GLU A 114 9.47 4.03 12.26
CA GLU A 114 8.51 2.98 12.65
C GLU A 114 7.21 3.06 11.83
N ARG A 115 6.77 4.28 11.50
CA ARG A 115 5.60 4.51 10.65
C ARG A 115 5.84 4.02 9.22
N LEU A 116 7.03 4.30 8.67
CA LEU A 116 7.41 3.89 7.32
C LEU A 116 7.64 2.38 7.22
N LYS A 117 8.07 1.72 8.30
CA LYS A 117 8.14 0.24 8.36
C LYS A 117 6.75 -0.40 8.26
N LEU A 118 5.75 0.16 8.93
CA LEU A 118 4.37 -0.32 8.85
C LEU A 118 3.72 0.01 7.49
N VAL A 119 3.79 1.29 7.09
CA VAL A 119 3.12 1.86 5.91
C VAL A 119 4.15 2.59 5.03
N PRO A 120 4.89 1.88 4.17
CA PRO A 120 6.02 2.46 3.43
C PRO A 120 5.59 3.39 2.27
N HIS A 121 4.32 3.36 1.87
CA HIS A 121 3.79 4.29 0.88
C HIS A 121 3.27 5.60 1.51
N ALA A 122 3.32 5.75 2.84
CA ALA A 122 2.78 6.91 3.52
C ALA A 122 3.54 8.19 3.13
N THR A 123 2.81 9.19 2.62
CA THR A 123 3.36 10.47 2.16
C THR A 123 3.13 11.61 3.16
N LEU A 124 2.27 11.37 4.15
CA LEU A 124 1.82 12.33 5.14
C LEU A 124 2.31 11.91 6.53
N SER A 125 2.75 12.89 7.31
CA SER A 125 3.04 12.72 8.73
C SER A 125 1.74 12.52 9.53
N ILE A 126 1.86 12.00 10.75
CA ILE A 126 0.72 11.81 11.66
C ILE A 126 0.04 13.16 11.95
N GLU A 127 0.82 14.24 12.13
CA GLU A 127 0.30 15.62 12.26
C GLU A 127 -0.55 16.04 11.05
N ALA A 128 -0.08 15.78 9.82
CA ALA A 128 -0.79 16.15 8.61
C ALA A 128 -2.06 15.31 8.40
N LYS A 129 -2.02 14.02 8.76
CA LYS A 129 -3.18 13.13 8.68
C LYS A 129 -4.25 13.50 9.71
N ASN A 130 -3.86 13.89 10.92
CA ASN A 130 -4.78 14.28 11.99
C ASN A 130 -5.49 15.62 11.74
N ARG A 131 -4.97 16.48 10.85
CA ARG A 131 -5.64 17.72 10.42
C ARG A 131 -6.65 17.53 9.29
N GLN A 132 -6.63 16.39 8.60
CA GLN A 132 -7.55 16.09 7.49
C GLN A 132 -8.78 15.29 7.95
N ASN A 133 -8.87 14.98 9.24
CA ASN A 133 -9.89 14.11 9.84
C ASN A 133 -10.72 14.89 10.85
#